data_AF-A0A9D8AHT8-F1
#
_entry.id   AF-A0A9D8AHT8-F1
#
_cell.length_a   1.000
_cell.length_b   1.000
_cell.length_c   1.000
_cell.angle_alpha   90.00
_cell.angle_beta   90.00
_cell.angle_gamma   90.00
#
_symmetry.space_group_name_H-M   'P 1'
#
loop_
_entity.id
_entity.type
_entity.pdbx_description
1 polymer ?
#
loop_
_entity_poly.entity_id
_entity_poly.type
_entity_poly.pdbx_seq_one_letter_code
_entity_poly.pdbx_strand_id
1 'polypeptide(L)'
;MKVIILAAGGGTRMKEVFPDVPKPLIPVKGKPIIEHLIDQYKGFEILINVSLKERDKFKYLGLQLLVEDTPIGNAGAIKYFSKELGKRFIATHTDVYSDLDPRRLAEVHRGCATMVVKDLSRPKNFGVVTHEGSLITGFTRRRLVNCGIYSFSQSVMSHIGSGFQDFDKDLFPKLIKKRKIHIYEHKGIWEDIGTKEYWNK
;
A
#
# COMPACT_ATOMS: atom_id res chain seq x y z
N MET A 1 6.00 8.06 -14.74
CA MET A 1 5.36 6.83 -14.20
C MET A 1 4.22 7.25 -13.28
N LYS A 2 3.19 6.42 -13.13
CA LYS A 2 2.00 6.77 -12.34
C LYS A 2 2.03 6.16 -10.94
N VAL A 3 1.37 6.85 -10.02
CA VAL A 3 1.16 6.40 -8.63
C VAL A 3 -0.33 6.45 -8.35
N ILE A 4 -0.89 5.36 -7.84
CA ILE A 4 -2.25 5.35 -7.28
C ILE A 4 -2.18 5.35 -5.76
N ILE A 5 -2.78 6.36 -5.15
CA ILE A 5 -3.00 6.44 -3.72
C ILE A 5 -4.37 5.86 -3.40
N LEU A 6 -4.38 4.81 -2.58
CA LEU A 6 -5.58 4.03 -2.30
C LEU A 6 -6.38 4.64 -1.13
N ALA A 7 -7.39 5.45 -1.43
CA ALA A 7 -8.08 6.34 -0.49
C ALA A 7 -9.58 6.06 -0.28
N ALA A 8 -10.18 5.15 -1.05
CA ALA A 8 -11.63 4.86 -0.98
C ALA A 8 -12.06 3.97 0.22
N GLY A 9 -11.11 3.50 1.03
CA GLY A 9 -11.39 2.63 2.17
C GLY A 9 -11.99 3.40 3.36
N GLY A 10 -13.04 2.84 4.00
CA GLY A 10 -13.79 3.50 5.06
C GLY A 10 -13.09 3.72 6.42
N GLY A 11 -11.81 3.38 6.54
CA GLY A 11 -10.96 3.77 7.69
C GLY A 11 -11.50 3.41 9.08
N THR A 12 -12.20 2.29 9.24
CA THR A 12 -13.03 1.99 10.43
C THR A 12 -12.28 2.05 11.77
N ARG A 13 -11.02 1.61 11.81
CA ARG A 13 -10.21 1.59 13.04
C ARG A 13 -9.86 3.00 13.55
N MET A 14 -9.72 3.97 12.64
CA MET A 14 -9.35 5.33 13.00
C MET A 14 -10.55 6.18 13.44
N LYS A 15 -11.79 5.69 13.24
CA LYS A 15 -12.99 6.42 13.67
C LYS A 15 -13.09 6.60 15.19
N GLU A 16 -12.40 5.78 15.97
CA GLU A 16 -12.35 5.96 17.42
C GLU A 16 -11.47 7.15 17.84
N VAL A 17 -10.44 7.46 17.06
CA VAL A 17 -9.50 8.57 17.33
C VAL A 17 -9.91 9.83 16.56
N PHE A 18 -10.41 9.66 15.33
CA PHE A 18 -10.86 10.72 14.42
C PHE A 18 -12.23 10.35 13.82
N PRO A 19 -13.35 10.58 14.53
CA PRO A 19 -14.68 10.14 14.10
C PRO A 19 -15.15 10.71 12.76
N ASP A 20 -14.88 12.01 12.55
CA ASP A 20 -15.44 12.79 11.43
C ASP A 20 -14.42 13.12 10.34
N VAL A 21 -13.16 12.68 10.50
CA VAL A 21 -12.07 12.98 9.56
C VAL A 21 -11.82 11.74 8.70
N PRO A 22 -12.00 11.83 7.36
CA PRO A 22 -11.59 10.76 6.46
C PRO A 22 -10.11 10.42 6.68
N LYS A 23 -9.76 9.14 6.67
CA LYS A 23 -8.40 8.68 6.96
C LYS A 23 -7.29 9.44 6.18
N PRO A 24 -7.44 9.71 4.87
CA PRO A 24 -6.41 10.43 4.12
C PRO A 24 -6.23 11.90 4.53
N LEU A 25 -7.18 12.47 5.26
CA LEU A 25 -7.14 13.85 5.75
C LEU A 25 -6.70 13.96 7.21
N ILE A 26 -6.38 12.85 7.88
CA ILE A 26 -5.86 12.86 9.25
C ILE A 26 -4.51 13.61 9.28
N PRO A 27 -4.33 14.61 10.17
CA PRO A 27 -3.12 15.43 10.22
C PRO A 27 -1.98 14.68 10.89
N VAL A 28 -0.87 14.48 10.16
CA VAL A 28 0.38 13.89 10.66
C VAL A 28 1.44 14.97 10.67
N LYS A 29 2.09 15.23 11.82
CA LYS A 29 3.12 16.29 11.95
C LYS A 29 2.67 17.64 11.36
N GLY A 30 1.42 18.04 11.62
CA GLY A 30 0.85 19.32 11.19
C GLY A 30 0.33 19.39 9.75
N LYS A 31 0.38 18.30 8.97
CA LYS A 31 -0.07 18.25 7.56
C LYS A 31 -0.89 16.98 7.29
N PRO A 32 -1.98 17.02 6.51
CA PRO A 32 -2.74 15.81 6.14
C PRO A 32 -1.86 14.72 5.53
N ILE A 33 -2.08 13.44 5.89
CA ILE A 33 -1.29 12.31 5.38
C ILE A 33 -1.27 12.23 3.85
N ILE A 34 -2.39 12.56 3.18
CA ILE A 34 -2.46 12.61 1.72
C ILE A 34 -1.46 13.60 1.13
N GLU A 35 -1.22 14.74 1.79
CA GLU A 35 -0.29 15.74 1.30
C GLU A 35 1.17 15.35 1.57
N HIS A 36 1.46 14.55 2.59
CA HIS A 36 2.79 13.92 2.75
C HIS A 36 3.06 12.94 1.62
N LEU A 37 2.07 12.12 1.25
CA LEU A 37 2.19 11.21 0.12
C LEU A 37 2.39 11.98 -1.19
N ILE A 38 1.67 13.08 -1.42
CA ILE A 38 1.86 13.92 -2.61
C ILE A 38 3.29 14.46 -2.69
N ASP A 39 3.86 14.92 -1.57
CA ASP A 39 5.26 15.35 -1.52
C ASP A 39 6.22 14.19 -1.81
N GLN A 40 6.01 13.02 -1.20
CA GLN A 40 6.83 11.83 -1.38
C GLN A 40 6.88 11.39 -2.85
N TYR A 41 5.74 11.47 -3.55
CA TYR A 41 5.61 11.08 -4.95
C TYR A 41 5.73 12.27 -5.92
N LYS A 42 6.35 13.38 -5.51
CA LYS A 42 6.59 14.52 -6.39
C LYS A 42 7.43 14.13 -7.61
N GLY A 43 6.94 14.47 -8.80
CA GLY A 43 7.53 14.09 -10.09
C GLY A 43 6.92 12.82 -10.71
N PHE A 44 5.96 12.19 -10.04
CA PHE A 44 5.08 11.17 -10.60
C PHE A 44 3.72 11.79 -10.96
N GLU A 45 3.00 11.13 -11.85
CA GLU A 45 1.59 11.44 -12.10
C GLU A 45 0.74 10.73 -11.04
N ILE A 46 0.11 11.52 -10.16
CA ILE A 46 -0.59 11.02 -8.97
C ILE A 46 -2.08 10.90 -9.27
N LEU A 47 -2.62 9.71 -9.03
CA LEU A 47 -4.03 9.36 -9.09
C LEU A 47 -4.50 8.98 -7.69
N ILE A 48 -5.69 9.40 -7.30
CA ILE A 48 -6.24 9.06 -5.98
C ILE A 48 -7.57 8.35 -6.18
N ASN A 49 -7.71 7.11 -5.72
CA ASN A 49 -9.02 6.46 -5.75
C ASN A 49 -9.85 6.86 -4.54
N VAL A 50 -11.07 7.34 -4.77
CA VAL A 50 -11.93 7.88 -3.71
C VAL A 50 -13.34 7.33 -3.87
N SER A 51 -14.07 7.21 -2.76
CA SER A 51 -15.49 6.86 -2.83
C SER A 51 -16.29 8.04 -3.41
N LEU A 52 -17.39 7.74 -4.11
CA LEU A 52 -18.32 8.75 -4.61
C LEU A 52 -18.79 9.73 -3.51
N LYS A 53 -18.96 9.22 -2.29
CA LYS A 53 -19.40 10.00 -1.11
C LYS A 53 -18.36 11.00 -0.62
N GLU A 54 -17.07 10.73 -0.83
CA GLU A 54 -15.98 11.53 -0.26
C GLU A 54 -15.21 12.33 -1.32
N ARG A 55 -15.49 12.13 -2.62
CA ARG A 55 -14.75 12.76 -3.73
C ARG A 55 -14.59 14.28 -3.59
N ASP A 56 -15.62 14.96 -3.11
CA ASP A 56 -15.63 16.43 -3.02
C ASP A 56 -14.63 16.94 -1.98
N LYS A 57 -14.34 16.14 -0.95
CA LYS A 57 -13.34 16.45 0.07
C LYS A 57 -11.91 16.47 -0.48
N PHE A 58 -11.67 15.91 -1.66
CA PHE A 58 -10.35 15.80 -2.28
C PHE A 58 -10.13 16.73 -3.46
N LYS A 59 -11.16 17.48 -3.89
CA LYS A 59 -11.07 18.40 -5.05
C LYS A 59 -10.00 19.49 -4.89
N TYR A 60 -9.76 19.94 -3.65
CA TYR A 60 -8.77 20.99 -3.36
C TYR A 60 -7.33 20.59 -3.73
N LEU A 61 -7.05 19.28 -3.87
CA LEU A 61 -5.73 18.77 -4.24
C LEU A 61 -5.38 19.10 -5.71
N GLY A 62 -6.37 19.39 -6.57
CA GLY A 62 -6.13 19.64 -7.99
C GLY A 62 -5.57 18.43 -8.75
N LEU A 63 -5.72 17.21 -8.20
CA LEU A 63 -5.25 15.96 -8.77
C LEU A 63 -6.39 15.19 -9.42
N GLN A 64 -6.04 14.25 -10.32
CA GLN A 64 -7.04 13.37 -10.92
C GLN A 64 -7.57 12.38 -9.88
N LEU A 65 -8.89 12.43 -9.67
CA LEU A 65 -9.62 11.53 -8.79
C LEU A 65 -10.21 10.37 -9.60
N LEU A 66 -9.96 9.15 -9.14
CA LEU A 66 -10.54 7.92 -9.66
C LEU A 66 -11.71 7.53 -8.75
N VAL A 67 -12.93 7.85 -9.17
CA VAL A 67 -14.10 7.71 -8.30
C VAL A 67 -14.69 6.31 -8.43
N GLU A 68 -14.88 5.64 -7.29
CA GLU A 68 -15.64 4.39 -7.21
C GLU A 68 -17.03 4.62 -6.60
N ASP A 69 -18.06 4.17 -7.30
CA ASP A 69 -19.47 4.29 -6.87
C ASP A 69 -19.82 3.27 -5.78
N THR A 70 -19.25 2.08 -5.89
CA THR A 70 -19.37 1.01 -4.90
C THR A 70 -17.98 0.52 -4.49
N PRO A 71 -17.81 0.00 -3.25
CA PRO A 71 -16.54 -0.54 -2.82
C PRO A 71 -16.12 -1.70 -3.73
N ILE A 72 -14.98 -1.56 -4.41
CA ILE A 72 -14.39 -2.58 -5.28
C ILE A 72 -13.10 -3.18 -4.69
N GLY A 73 -12.66 -2.70 -3.53
CA GLY A 73 -11.44 -3.18 -2.86
C GLY A 73 -10.16 -2.67 -3.53
N ASN A 74 -9.03 -2.78 -2.83
CA ASN A 74 -7.75 -2.23 -3.31
C ASN A 74 -7.22 -2.92 -4.58
N ALA A 75 -7.39 -4.24 -4.70
CA ALA A 75 -7.04 -4.98 -5.91
C ALA A 75 -8.05 -4.69 -7.03
N GLY A 76 -9.34 -4.63 -6.71
CA GLY A 76 -10.36 -4.27 -7.68
C GLY A 76 -10.16 -2.87 -8.25
N ALA A 77 -9.76 -1.90 -7.41
CA ALA A 77 -9.45 -0.54 -7.84
C ALA A 77 -8.32 -0.50 -8.89
N ILE A 78 -7.18 -1.17 -8.64
CA ILE A 78 -6.09 -1.18 -9.64
C ILE A 78 -6.50 -1.90 -10.93
N LYS A 79 -7.42 -2.88 -10.86
CA LYS A 79 -7.96 -3.57 -12.03
C LYS A 79 -8.93 -2.70 -12.82
N TYR A 80 -9.84 -2.03 -12.12
CA TYR A 80 -10.87 -1.18 -12.70
C TYR A 80 -10.24 0.01 -13.43
N PHE A 81 -9.29 0.69 -12.79
CA PHE A 81 -8.56 1.83 -13.36
C PHE A 81 -7.28 1.42 -14.12
N SER A 82 -7.21 0.19 -14.61
CA SER A 82 -5.97 -0.35 -15.21
C SER A 82 -5.54 0.36 -16.50
N LYS A 83 -6.46 1.03 -17.21
CA LYS A 83 -6.13 1.82 -18.41
C LYS A 83 -5.41 3.11 -18.03
N GLU A 84 -5.85 3.72 -16.93
CA GLU A 84 -5.32 4.95 -16.38
C GLU A 84 -3.92 4.73 -15.81
N LEU A 85 -3.60 3.56 -15.26
CA LEU A 85 -2.34 3.29 -14.55
C LEU A 85 -1.13 3.01 -15.47
N GLY A 86 -1.36 2.58 -16.70
CA GLY A 86 -0.30 2.28 -17.67
C GLY A 86 0.46 0.97 -17.39
N LYS A 87 1.61 0.76 -18.07
CA LYS A 87 2.32 -0.53 -18.08
C LYS A 87 3.00 -0.89 -16.75
N ARG A 88 3.40 0.12 -15.98
CA ARG A 88 4.03 0.02 -14.66
C ARG A 88 3.58 1.21 -13.81
N PHE A 89 3.26 0.94 -12.56
CA PHE A 89 2.76 1.95 -11.63
C PHE A 89 3.09 1.55 -10.19
N ILE A 90 3.07 2.53 -9.29
CA ILE A 90 3.16 2.31 -7.85
C ILE A 90 1.75 2.40 -7.27
N ALA A 91 1.43 1.56 -6.29
CA ALA A 91 0.24 1.69 -5.45
C ALA A 91 0.68 1.86 -4.00
N THR A 92 0.03 2.77 -3.28
CA THR A 92 0.29 3.00 -1.85
C THR A 92 -1.02 3.13 -1.10
N HIS A 93 -1.10 2.57 0.11
CA HIS A 93 -2.19 2.90 1.03
C HIS A 93 -2.02 4.34 1.56
N THR A 94 -3.13 4.93 1.97
CA THR A 94 -3.22 6.32 2.46
C THR A 94 -2.77 6.51 3.90
N ASP A 95 -2.51 5.42 4.60
CA ASP A 95 -2.15 5.38 6.01
C ASP A 95 -0.66 5.14 6.26
N VAL A 96 0.14 5.24 5.19
CA VAL A 96 1.57 5.02 5.25
C VAL A 96 2.30 6.35 5.33
N TYR A 97 3.05 6.54 6.40
CA TYR A 97 4.04 7.62 6.50
C TYR A 97 5.45 7.02 6.40
N SER A 98 6.24 7.43 5.40
CA SER A 98 7.57 6.86 5.17
C SER A 98 8.55 7.85 4.55
N ASP A 99 9.84 7.54 4.62
CA ASP A 99 10.91 8.21 3.86
C ASP A 99 11.37 7.39 2.63
N LEU A 100 10.54 6.44 2.18
CA LEU A 100 10.84 5.59 1.03
C LEU A 100 11.04 6.42 -0.24
N ASP A 101 12.18 6.23 -0.93
CA ASP A 101 12.37 6.79 -2.27
C ASP A 101 11.57 5.99 -3.32
N PRO A 102 10.53 6.58 -3.93
CA PRO A 102 9.72 5.90 -4.94
C PRO A 102 10.45 5.67 -6.26
N ARG A 103 11.49 6.48 -6.58
CA ARG A 103 12.32 6.25 -7.76
C ARG A 103 13.12 4.97 -7.60
N ARG A 104 13.72 4.78 -6.42
CA ARG A 104 14.41 3.54 -6.09
C ARG A 104 13.50 2.33 -6.16
N LEU A 105 12.28 2.42 -5.62
CA LEU A 105 11.28 1.34 -5.74
C LEU A 105 10.98 0.99 -7.21
N ALA A 106 10.85 2.01 -8.06
CA ALA A 106 10.60 1.82 -9.49
C ALA A 106 11.76 1.10 -10.20
N GLU A 107 13.01 1.43 -9.86
CA GLU A 107 14.22 0.84 -10.43
C GLU A 107 14.37 -0.64 -10.04
N VAL A 108 14.12 -0.98 -8.78
CA VAL A 108 14.29 -2.35 -8.27
C VAL A 108 13.11 -3.26 -8.60
N HIS A 109 12.01 -2.71 -9.14
CA HIS A 109 10.80 -3.46 -9.45
C HIS A 109 11.05 -4.60 -10.44
N ARG A 110 10.54 -5.80 -10.09
CA ARG A 110 10.65 -7.01 -10.90
C ARG A 110 9.34 -7.78 -10.95
N GLY A 111 9.17 -8.61 -11.98
CA GLY A 111 8.04 -9.53 -12.10
C GLY A 111 6.67 -8.84 -12.20
N CYS A 112 5.66 -9.44 -11.57
CA CYS A 112 4.31 -8.88 -11.55
C CYS A 112 4.13 -7.82 -10.45
N ALA A 113 4.74 -8.05 -9.28
CA ALA A 113 4.63 -7.17 -8.13
C ALA A 113 5.95 -7.12 -7.36
N THR A 114 6.28 -5.96 -6.82
CA THR A 114 7.31 -5.77 -5.80
C THR A 114 6.64 -5.14 -4.58
N MET A 115 6.63 -5.86 -3.46
CA MET A 115 6.08 -5.41 -2.19
C MET A 115 7.17 -4.79 -1.33
N VAL A 116 6.93 -3.58 -0.82
CA VAL A 116 7.82 -2.98 0.17
C VAL A 116 7.57 -3.66 1.52
N VAL A 117 8.65 -4.10 2.16
CA VAL A 117 8.60 -4.75 3.47
C VAL A 117 9.57 -4.10 4.43
N LYS A 118 9.26 -4.15 5.73
CA LYS A 118 10.18 -3.69 6.78
C LYS A 118 10.33 -4.78 7.83
N ASP A 119 11.57 -5.02 8.25
CA ASP A 119 11.86 -5.90 9.37
C ASP A 119 11.58 -5.16 10.68
N LEU A 120 10.52 -5.57 11.39
CA LEU A 120 10.18 -5.04 12.71
C LEU A 120 10.73 -5.91 13.86
N SER A 121 11.60 -6.88 13.56
CA SER A 121 12.20 -7.70 14.60
C SER A 121 12.99 -6.81 15.58
N ARG A 122 12.40 -6.63 16.77
CA ARG A 122 13.17 -6.18 17.93
C ARG A 122 14.10 -7.34 18.28
N PRO A 123 15.41 -7.14 18.50
CA PRO A 123 16.28 -8.21 18.94
C PRO A 123 15.82 -8.69 20.32
N LYS A 124 14.99 -9.74 20.37
CA LYS A 124 14.67 -10.48 21.59
C LYS A 124 14.66 -11.97 21.30
N ASN A 125 15.38 -12.68 22.15
CA ASN A 125 15.68 -14.10 22.10
C ASN A 125 14.39 -14.92 21.97
N PHE A 126 14.37 -15.86 21.00
CA PHE A 126 13.52 -17.04 20.79
C PHE A 126 13.25 -17.15 19.27
N GLY A 127 13.99 -18.04 18.61
CA GLY A 127 14.13 -18.09 17.14
C GLY A 127 12.95 -18.76 16.44
N VAL A 128 12.48 -18.14 15.35
CA VAL A 128 11.59 -18.78 14.37
C VAL A 128 12.47 -19.59 13.42
N VAL A 129 12.04 -20.76 12.96
CA VAL A 129 12.82 -21.60 12.03
C VAL A 129 12.45 -21.34 10.57
N THR A 130 13.41 -21.42 9.66
CA THR A 130 13.16 -21.53 8.21
C THR A 130 13.15 -23.01 7.83
N HIS A 131 12.33 -23.41 6.86
CA HIS A 131 12.24 -24.81 6.42
C HIS A 131 12.08 -24.96 4.91
N GLU A 132 12.55 -26.10 4.38
CA GLU A 132 12.27 -26.59 3.04
C GLU A 132 11.67 -28.00 3.15
N GLY A 133 10.38 -28.15 2.84
CA GLY A 133 9.67 -29.40 3.11
C GLY A 133 9.62 -29.70 4.62
N SER A 134 10.06 -30.88 5.03
CA SER A 134 10.16 -31.31 6.44
C SER A 134 11.49 -30.93 7.12
N LEU A 135 12.43 -30.35 6.39
CA LEU A 135 13.76 -30.01 6.90
C LEU A 135 13.81 -28.57 7.39
N ILE A 136 14.23 -28.39 8.64
CA ILE A 136 14.64 -27.08 9.15
C ILE A 136 15.95 -26.68 8.47
N THR A 137 15.93 -25.56 7.75
CA THR A 137 17.08 -25.03 6.99
C THR A 137 17.80 -23.90 7.71
N GLY A 138 17.29 -23.44 8.86
CA GLY A 138 17.93 -22.40 9.65
C GLY A 138 17.00 -21.77 10.68
N PHE A 139 17.52 -20.75 11.38
CA PHE A 139 16.75 -19.89 12.27
C PHE A 139 16.68 -18.49 11.66
N THR A 140 15.50 -17.88 11.65
CA THR A 140 15.30 -16.47 11.31
C THR A 140 14.60 -15.75 12.45
N ARG A 141 15.04 -14.51 12.72
CA ARG A 141 14.33 -13.60 13.63
C ARG A 141 13.48 -12.59 12.88
N ARG A 142 13.53 -12.61 11.54
CA ARG A 142 12.99 -11.56 10.68
C ARG A 142 11.47 -11.64 10.65
N ARG A 143 10.81 -10.61 11.17
CA ARG A 143 9.36 -10.42 11.04
C ARG A 143 9.16 -9.28 10.06
N LEU A 144 9.08 -9.65 8.78
CA LEU A 144 8.81 -8.72 7.71
C LEU A 144 7.34 -8.32 7.75
N VAL A 145 7.10 -7.02 7.81
CA VAL A 145 5.77 -6.43 7.74
C VAL A 145 5.58 -5.83 6.36
N ASN A 146 4.42 -6.08 5.76
CA ASN A 146 3.98 -5.43 4.54
C ASN A 146 3.80 -3.92 4.81
N CYS A 147 4.54 -3.09 4.09
CA CYS A 147 4.55 -1.65 4.30
C CYS A 147 3.39 -0.92 3.62
N GLY A 148 2.52 -1.63 2.89
CA GLY A 148 1.41 -0.99 2.19
C GLY A 148 1.81 -0.18 0.97
N ILE A 149 3.03 -0.39 0.46
CA ILE A 149 3.58 0.24 -0.74
C ILE A 149 4.01 -0.87 -1.71
N TYR A 150 3.64 -0.72 -2.97
CA TYR A 150 3.85 -1.76 -3.99
C TYR A 150 4.21 -1.12 -5.32
N SER A 151 5.07 -1.77 -6.10
CA SER A 151 5.23 -1.51 -7.53
C SER A 151 4.64 -2.67 -8.32
N PHE A 152 3.89 -2.37 -9.38
CA PHE A 152 3.18 -3.37 -10.18
C PHE A 152 3.53 -3.24 -11.66
N SER A 153 3.57 -4.39 -12.33
CA SER A 153 3.50 -4.48 -13.80
C SER A 153 2.05 -4.73 -14.23
N GLN A 154 1.64 -4.27 -15.41
CA GLN A 154 0.29 -4.47 -15.93
C GLN A 154 -0.14 -5.96 -16.02
N SER A 155 0.82 -6.89 -16.07
CA SER A 155 0.55 -8.32 -16.01
C SER A 155 -0.15 -8.75 -14.71
N VAL A 156 -0.09 -7.95 -13.64
CA VAL A 156 -0.81 -8.20 -12.39
C VAL A 156 -2.33 -8.26 -12.60
N MET A 157 -2.85 -7.53 -13.58
CA MET A 157 -4.28 -7.48 -13.88
C MET A 157 -4.85 -8.84 -14.29
N SER A 158 -4.03 -9.77 -14.79
CA SER A 158 -4.44 -11.14 -15.13
C SER A 158 -4.72 -12.02 -13.89
N HIS A 159 -4.41 -11.51 -12.69
CA HIS A 159 -4.55 -12.21 -11.42
C HIS A 159 -5.69 -11.67 -10.54
N ILE A 160 -6.37 -10.61 -11.00
CA ILE A 160 -7.46 -9.95 -10.27
C ILE A 160 -8.77 -10.29 -10.95
N GLY A 161 -9.73 -10.81 -10.18
CA GLY A 161 -11.07 -11.14 -10.66
C GLY A 161 -11.93 -9.89 -10.92
N SER A 162 -13.20 -10.11 -11.22
CA SER A 162 -14.20 -9.04 -11.34
C SER A 162 -14.80 -8.71 -9.97
N GLY A 163 -15.29 -7.47 -9.81
CA GLY A 163 -15.95 -7.02 -8.59
C GLY A 163 -14.97 -6.73 -7.44
N PHE A 164 -15.45 -6.90 -6.21
CA PHE A 164 -14.64 -6.65 -5.01
C PHE A 164 -13.46 -7.63 -4.95
N GLN A 165 -12.24 -7.07 -4.92
CA GLN A 165 -11.01 -7.86 -4.78
C GLN A 165 -10.06 -7.12 -3.83
N ASP A 166 -9.46 -7.87 -2.92
CA ASP A 166 -8.51 -7.38 -1.93
C ASP A 166 -7.09 -7.95 -2.15
N PHE A 167 -6.09 -7.15 -1.79
CA PHE A 167 -4.67 -7.48 -1.92
C PHE A 167 -4.31 -8.70 -1.08
N ASP A 168 -4.66 -8.68 0.21
CA ASP A 168 -4.26 -9.72 1.15
C ASP A 168 -5.10 -10.99 0.99
N LYS A 169 -6.40 -10.84 0.73
CA LYS A 169 -7.32 -11.98 0.63
C LYS A 169 -7.34 -12.65 -0.74
N ASP A 170 -7.22 -11.87 -1.82
CA ASP A 170 -7.46 -12.38 -3.18
C ASP A 170 -6.20 -12.38 -4.06
N LEU A 171 -5.46 -11.27 -4.12
CA LEU A 171 -4.37 -11.11 -5.09
C LEU A 171 -3.06 -11.76 -4.62
N PHE A 172 -2.56 -11.39 -3.45
CA PHE A 172 -1.25 -11.84 -2.96
C PHE A 172 -1.18 -13.36 -2.77
N PRO A 173 -2.20 -14.06 -2.25
CA PRO A 173 -2.16 -15.53 -2.19
C PRO A 173 -1.92 -16.17 -3.55
N LYS A 174 -2.53 -15.64 -4.62
CA LYS A 174 -2.34 -16.12 -6.00
C LYS A 174 -0.93 -15.81 -6.51
N LEU A 175 -0.41 -14.61 -6.28
CA LEU A 175 0.94 -14.21 -6.72
C LEU A 175 2.04 -14.98 -5.98
N ILE A 176 1.87 -15.21 -4.69
CA ILE A 176 2.79 -15.99 -3.85
C ILE A 176 2.87 -17.42 -4.35
N LYS A 177 1.73 -18.09 -4.55
CA LYS A 177 1.69 -19.46 -5.09
C LYS A 177 2.38 -19.58 -6.45
N LYS A 178 2.32 -18.52 -7.27
CA LYS A 178 2.95 -18.44 -8.59
C LYS A 178 4.37 -17.90 -8.58
N ARG A 179 4.96 -17.56 -7.41
CA ARG A 179 6.28 -16.93 -7.27
C ARG A 179 6.44 -15.66 -8.10
N LYS A 180 5.39 -14.83 -8.13
CA LYS A 180 5.28 -13.62 -8.98
C LYS A 180 5.40 -12.30 -8.21
N ILE A 181 5.68 -12.37 -6.91
CA ILE A 181 5.88 -11.22 -6.03
C ILE A 181 7.31 -11.22 -5.50
N HIS A 182 7.99 -10.09 -5.66
CA HIS A 182 9.29 -9.82 -5.07
C HIS A 182 9.13 -8.91 -3.85
N ILE A 183 10.13 -8.90 -2.98
CA ILE A 183 10.19 -7.97 -1.85
C ILE A 183 11.26 -6.91 -2.09
N TYR A 184 10.98 -5.68 -1.66
CA TYR A 184 11.97 -4.62 -1.48
C TYR A 184 12.00 -4.24 0.00
N GLU A 185 13.13 -4.48 0.67
CA GLU A 185 13.23 -4.20 2.09
C GLU A 185 13.60 -2.74 2.35
N HIS A 186 12.70 -2.00 3.00
CA HIS A 186 12.92 -0.62 3.40
C HIS A 186 13.57 -0.54 4.79
N LYS A 187 14.65 0.24 4.89
CA LYS A 187 15.42 0.41 6.13
C LYS A 187 15.14 1.72 6.85
N GLY A 188 14.59 2.72 6.14
CA GLY A 188 14.28 4.04 6.69
C GLY A 188 13.01 4.09 7.54
N ILE A 189 12.49 5.29 7.75
CA ILE A 189 11.25 5.55 8.49
C ILE A 189 10.06 4.92 7.76
N TRP A 190 9.22 4.21 8.53
CA TRP A 190 7.91 3.73 8.10
C TRP A 190 7.01 3.61 9.33
N GLU A 191 5.81 4.18 9.24
CA GLU A 191 4.81 4.18 10.28
C GLU A 191 3.42 3.96 9.65
N ASP A 192 2.61 3.09 10.26
CA ASP A 192 1.19 2.90 9.93
C ASP A 192 0.35 3.79 10.85
N ILE A 193 -0.13 4.91 10.31
CA ILE A 193 -0.93 5.89 11.05
C ILE A 193 -2.36 5.40 11.30
N GLY A 194 -2.73 4.25 10.73
CA GLY A 194 -4.00 3.56 10.91
C GLY A 194 -4.09 2.72 12.19
N THR A 195 -3.08 2.78 13.04
CA THR A 195 -2.96 2.01 14.29
C THR A 195 -3.07 2.92 15.51
N LYS A 196 -3.67 2.44 16.60
CA LYS A 196 -3.74 3.21 17.86
C LYS A 196 -2.34 3.40 18.45
N GLU A 197 -1.47 2.43 18.25
CA GLU A 197 -0.07 2.45 18.68
C GLU A 197 0.70 3.64 18.12
N TYR A 198 0.34 4.15 16.94
CA TYR A 198 0.95 5.36 16.40
C TYR A 198 0.57 6.62 17.20
N TRP A 199 -0.69 6.72 17.62
CA TRP A 199 -1.25 7.92 18.27
C TRP A 199 -1.07 7.96 19.79
N ASN A 200 -0.73 6.83 20.40
CA ASN A 200 -0.44 6.71 21.83
C ASN A 200 1.05 6.92 22.17
N LYS A 201 1.88 7.32 21.20
CA LYS A 201 3.30 7.66 21.37
C LYS A 201 3.46 9.12 21.77
#